data_AF-A0A8J6EMM9-F1
#
_entry.id   AF-A0A8J6EMM9-F1
#
_cell.length_a   1.000
_cell.length_b   1.000
_cell.length_c   1.000
_cell.angle_alpha   90.00
_cell.angle_beta   90.00
_cell.angle_gamma   90.00
#
_symmetry.space_group_name_H-M   'P 1'
#
loop_
_entity.id
_entity.type
_entity.pdbx_description
1 polymer ?
#
loop_
_entity_poly.entity_id
_entity_poly.type
_entity_poly.pdbx_seq_one_letter_code
_entity_poly.pdbx_strand_id
1 'polypeptide(L)'
;MCDEVRAVTSAGEKKDGRQEDLIQTIGQSAALGAAGIVLWGNADYSSSKEACLAVKSYIDDRLGMYVVNVSSGALLCSQAICTGNGRCVRRDPSSEVQLHLPQSSFSIRKNPRGGGFLLSGRAAKMDIVYMAANFQCRCYPGWKGTDCSQRTRL
;
A
#
# COMPACT_ATOMS: atom_id res chain seq x y z
N MET A 1 -20.34 -1.16 12.52
CA MET A 1 -19.00 -1.75 12.23
C MET A 1 -18.93 -3.24 12.57
N CYS A 2 -19.51 -3.72 13.69
CA CYS A 2 -19.55 -5.16 13.99
C CYS A 2 -20.80 -5.88 13.45
N ASP A 3 -21.79 -5.14 12.91
CA ASP A 3 -23.07 -5.70 12.44
C ASP A 3 -23.12 -6.04 10.94
N GLU A 4 -22.02 -5.85 10.18
CA GLU A 4 -22.01 -6.00 8.70
C GLU A 4 -20.99 -7.00 8.14
N VAL A 5 -20.29 -7.77 8.98
CA VAL A 5 -19.34 -8.77 8.48
C VAL A 5 -20.10 -10.07 8.20
N ARG A 6 -20.61 -10.23 6.97
CA ARG A 6 -21.11 -11.53 6.49
C ARG A 6 -19.94 -12.46 6.21
N ALA A 7 -19.93 -13.58 6.92
CA ALA A 7 -18.99 -14.67 6.73
C ALA A 7 -19.19 -15.36 5.36
N VAL A 8 -18.12 -15.47 4.57
CA VAL A 8 -18.00 -16.44 3.48
C VAL A 8 -16.89 -17.40 3.88
N THR A 9 -17.19 -18.70 3.89
CA THR A 9 -16.34 -19.74 4.49
C THR A 9 -15.17 -20.13 3.60
N SER A 10 -13.94 -20.01 4.13
CA SER A 10 -12.89 -21.02 3.94
C SER A 10 -11.74 -20.81 4.95
N ALA A 11 -11.23 -21.93 5.46
CA ALA A 11 -10.24 -22.02 6.53
C ALA A 11 -8.89 -21.35 6.20
N GLY A 12 -8.35 -20.61 7.18
CA GLY A 12 -6.99 -20.09 7.17
C GLY A 12 -6.56 -19.76 8.61
N GLU A 13 -5.39 -20.27 9.01
CA GLU A 13 -4.86 -20.20 10.37
C GLU A 13 -4.55 -18.76 10.83
N LYS A 14 -4.84 -18.50 12.11
CA LYS A 14 -4.48 -17.27 12.83
C LYS A 14 -2.96 -17.18 12.99
N LYS A 15 -2.32 -16.31 12.21
CA LYS A 15 -1.02 -15.72 12.56
C LYS A 15 -1.17 -14.21 12.61
N ASP A 16 -0.91 -13.62 13.78
CA ASP A 16 -0.74 -12.18 13.93
C ASP A 16 0.45 -11.76 13.04
N GLY A 17 0.17 -11.11 11.92
CA GLY A 17 1.17 -10.78 10.91
C GLY A 17 2.20 -9.83 11.47
N ARG A 18 3.46 -10.27 11.54
CA ARG A 18 4.60 -9.41 11.91
C ARG A 18 4.76 -8.33 10.84
N GLN A 19 5.40 -7.22 11.20
CA GLN A 19 5.69 -6.15 10.23
C GLN A 19 6.42 -6.69 8.99
N GLU A 20 7.33 -7.66 9.19
CA GLU A 20 8.04 -8.34 8.12
C GLU A 20 7.11 -9.08 7.15
N ASP A 21 6.07 -9.74 7.65
CA ASP A 21 5.13 -10.49 6.82
C ASP A 21 4.35 -9.52 5.90
N LEU A 22 4.00 -8.33 6.39
CA LEU A 22 3.37 -7.27 5.58
C LEU A 22 4.32 -6.73 4.50
N ILE A 23 5.61 -6.59 4.83
CA ILE A 23 6.66 -6.18 3.89
C ILE A 23 6.82 -7.21 2.78
N GLN A 24 6.96 -8.49 3.14
CA GLN A 24 7.22 -9.56 2.18
C GLN A 24 5.98 -9.97 1.37
N THR A 25 4.78 -9.47 1.69
CA THR A 25 3.55 -9.75 0.95
C THR A 25 3.02 -8.50 0.24
N ILE A 26 2.37 -7.60 0.98
CA ILE A 26 1.75 -6.38 0.46
C ILE A 26 2.81 -5.43 -0.11
N GLY A 27 3.92 -5.26 0.61
CA GLY A 27 5.04 -4.41 0.17
C GLY A 27 5.65 -4.88 -1.15
N GLN A 28 5.99 -6.17 -1.25
CA GLN A 28 6.49 -6.77 -2.49
C GLN A 28 5.50 -6.64 -3.65
N SER A 29 4.21 -6.87 -3.40
CA SER A 29 3.16 -6.73 -4.43
C SER A 29 3.14 -5.31 -5.00
N ALA A 30 3.19 -4.30 -4.13
CA ALA A 30 3.23 -2.90 -4.56
C ALA A 30 4.53 -2.54 -5.29
N ALA A 31 5.68 -2.98 -4.77
CA ALA A 31 6.98 -2.72 -5.40
C ALA A 31 7.08 -3.32 -6.81
N LEU A 32 6.44 -4.46 -7.06
CA LEU A 32 6.38 -5.10 -8.38
C LEU A 32 5.29 -4.52 -9.31
N GLY A 33 4.58 -3.48 -8.86
CA GLY A 33 3.60 -2.77 -9.68
C GLY A 33 2.26 -3.49 -9.84
N ALA A 34 1.84 -4.28 -8.85
CA ALA A 34 0.50 -4.84 -8.81
C ALA A 34 -0.56 -3.73 -8.90
N ALA A 35 -1.71 -4.04 -9.49
CA ALA A 35 -2.83 -3.09 -9.58
C ALA A 35 -3.52 -2.86 -8.23
N GLY A 36 -3.40 -3.81 -7.33
CA GLY A 36 -4.01 -3.82 -6.00
C GLY A 36 -3.82 -5.17 -5.33
N ILE A 37 -4.41 -5.31 -4.14
CA ILE A 37 -4.45 -6.54 -3.37
C ILE A 37 -5.88 -6.82 -2.94
N VAL A 38 -6.18 -8.08 -2.64
CA VAL A 38 -7.42 -8.49 -1.99
C VAL A 38 -7.05 -9.08 -0.64
N LEU A 39 -7.59 -8.51 0.43
CA LEU A 39 -7.46 -9.07 1.78
C LEU A 39 -8.70 -9.91 2.06
N TRP A 40 -8.51 -11.22 2.22
CA TRP A 40 -9.58 -12.13 2.57
C TRP A 40 -9.39 -12.64 3.99
N GLY A 41 -10.49 -12.93 4.68
CA GLY A 41 -10.50 -13.42 6.06
C GLY A 41 -11.51 -14.55 6.25
N ASN A 42 -11.25 -15.41 7.22
CA ASN A 42 -12.15 -16.48 7.63
C ASN A 42 -13.33 -15.92 8.46
N ALA A 43 -14.47 -16.61 8.41
CA ALA A 43 -15.65 -16.37 9.24
C ALA A 43 -15.33 -16.27 10.74
N ASP A 44 -14.32 -17.01 11.20
CA ASP A 44 -13.86 -17.02 12.60
C ASP A 44 -13.36 -15.65 13.09
N TYR A 45 -13.05 -14.72 12.18
CA TYR A 45 -12.65 -13.35 12.52
C TYR A 45 -13.83 -12.48 12.94
N SER A 46 -15.05 -12.90 12.66
CA SER A 46 -16.29 -12.23 13.08
C SER A 46 -17.20 -13.14 13.90
N SER A 47 -16.69 -14.27 14.43
CA SER A 47 -17.49 -15.26 15.16
C SER A 47 -17.94 -14.80 16.55
N SER A 48 -17.26 -13.82 17.13
CA SER A 48 -17.64 -13.19 18.39
C SER A 48 -17.27 -11.71 18.39
N LYS A 49 -17.83 -10.97 19.35
CA LYS A 49 -17.47 -9.57 19.57
C LYS A 49 -15.98 -9.40 19.82
N GLU A 50 -15.38 -10.29 20.59
CA GLU A 50 -13.95 -10.30 20.94
C GLU A 50 -13.09 -10.55 19.70
N ALA A 51 -13.45 -11.53 18.86
CA ALA A 51 -12.75 -11.80 17.61
C ALA A 51 -12.82 -10.59 16.66
N CYS A 52 -13.99 -9.98 16.50
CA CYS A 52 -14.17 -8.80 15.67
C CYS A 52 -13.38 -7.59 16.19
N LEU A 53 -13.36 -7.37 17.52
CA LEU A 53 -12.59 -6.28 18.13
C LEU A 53 -11.07 -6.50 18.00
N ALA A 54 -10.60 -7.75 18.06
CA ALA A 54 -9.20 -8.08 17.80
C ALA A 54 -8.80 -7.73 16.35
N VAL A 55 -9.64 -8.08 15.37
CA VAL A 55 -9.44 -7.71 13.96
C VAL A 55 -9.46 -6.20 13.78
N LYS A 56 -10.43 -5.51 14.40
CA LYS A 56 -10.49 -4.05 14.37
C LYS A 56 -9.19 -3.43 14.91
N SER A 57 -8.70 -3.92 16.05
CA SER A 57 -7.45 -3.42 16.62
C SER A 57 -6.27 -3.69 15.69
N TYR A 58 -6.16 -4.87 15.08
CA TYR A 58 -5.11 -5.17 14.12
C TYR A 58 -5.14 -4.24 12.89
N ILE A 59 -6.33 -3.93 12.37
CA ILE A 59 -6.53 -2.99 11.26
C ILE A 59 -6.16 -1.56 11.68
N ASP A 60 -6.67 -1.09 12.82
CA ASP A 60 -6.44 0.28 13.29
C ASP A 60 -4.96 0.54 13.64
N ASP A 61 -4.20 -0.50 14.01
CA ASP A 61 -2.87 -0.35 14.59
C ASP A 61 -1.73 -0.75 13.66
N ARG A 62 -1.84 -1.89 12.97
CA ARG A 62 -0.73 -2.45 12.18
C ARG A 62 -1.03 -2.41 10.70
N LEU A 63 -2.04 -3.16 10.28
CA LEU A 63 -2.35 -3.35 8.87
C LEU A 63 -2.76 -2.03 8.21
N GLY A 64 -3.64 -1.25 8.84
CA GLY A 64 -4.13 0.00 8.25
C GLY A 64 -3.02 1.04 8.09
N MET A 65 -2.15 1.22 9.10
CA MET A 65 -0.98 2.11 8.98
C MET A 65 -0.05 1.66 7.85
N TYR A 66 0.20 0.36 7.74
CA TYR A 66 1.05 -0.18 6.68
C TYR A 66 0.43 0.00 5.28
N VAL A 67 -0.87 -0.27 5.13
CA VAL A 67 -1.60 -0.07 3.87
C VAL A 67 -1.57 1.40 3.45
N VAL A 68 -1.78 2.34 4.37
CA VAL A 68 -1.68 3.77 4.09
C VAL A 68 -0.26 4.15 3.66
N ASN A 69 0.76 3.61 4.33
CA ASN A 69 2.17 3.83 3.98
C ASN A 69 2.48 3.39 2.54
N VAL A 70 2.14 2.15 2.19
CA VAL A 70 2.43 1.59 0.86
C VAL A 70 1.60 2.27 -0.23
N SER A 71 0.29 2.43 -0.02
CA SER A 71 -0.59 3.02 -1.03
C SER A 71 -0.25 4.48 -1.31
N SER A 72 0.06 5.26 -0.27
CA SER A 72 0.49 6.65 -0.42
C SER A 72 1.88 6.75 -1.05
N GLY A 73 2.79 5.82 -0.74
CA GLY A 73 4.10 5.73 -1.38
C GLY A 73 4.00 5.44 -2.88
N ALA A 74 3.14 4.49 -3.26
CA ALA A 74 2.87 4.18 -4.66
C ALA A 74 2.23 5.35 -5.42
N LEU A 75 1.27 6.05 -4.80
CA LEU A 75 0.66 7.26 -5.36
C LEU A 75 1.69 8.37 -5.56
N LEU A 76 2.50 8.65 -4.53
CA LEU A 76 3.54 9.66 -4.59
C LEU A 76 4.55 9.34 -5.71
N CYS A 77 5.00 8.10 -5.82
CA CYS A 77 5.91 7.68 -6.87
C CYS A 77 5.29 7.84 -8.27
N SER A 78 4.04 7.41 -8.43
CA SER A 78 3.30 7.60 -9.69
C SER A 78 3.26 9.07 -10.11
N GLN A 79 2.93 9.97 -9.19
CA GLN A 79 2.88 11.41 -9.46
C GLN A 79 4.27 11.99 -9.72
N ALA A 80 5.28 11.59 -8.95
CA ALA A 80 6.60 12.20 -8.95
C ALA A 80 7.45 11.81 -10.16
N ILE A 81 7.42 10.53 -10.58
CA ILE A 81 8.31 10.03 -11.65
C ILE A 81 7.56 9.45 -12.85
N CYS A 82 6.26 9.17 -12.74
CA CYS A 82 5.43 8.64 -13.83
C CYS A 82 4.32 9.62 -14.26
N THR A 83 4.46 10.91 -13.93
CA THR A 83 3.51 11.99 -14.27
C THR A 83 2.04 11.75 -13.87
N GLY A 84 1.80 10.80 -12.95
CA GLY A 84 0.47 10.34 -12.57
C GLY A 84 -0.19 9.37 -13.58
N ASN A 85 0.51 9.03 -14.67
CA ASN A 85 -0.02 8.27 -15.80
C ASN A 85 0.56 6.85 -15.89
N GLY A 86 1.18 6.37 -14.81
CA GLY A 86 1.71 5.01 -14.73
C GLY A 86 1.93 4.56 -13.29
N ARG A 87 2.19 3.26 -13.13
CA ARG A 87 2.61 2.67 -11.85
C ARG A 87 4.13 2.62 -11.78
N CYS A 88 4.66 2.83 -10.59
CA CYS A 88 6.05 2.51 -10.31
C CYS A 88 6.23 1.00 -10.18
N VAL A 89 7.29 0.49 -10.78
CA VAL A 89 7.73 -0.90 -10.72
C VAL A 89 9.20 -0.89 -10.35
N ARG A 90 9.61 -1.73 -9.41
CA ARG A 90 11.00 -1.87 -8.98
C ARG A 90 11.87 -2.25 -10.19
N ARG A 91 13.00 -1.56 -10.34
CA ARG A 91 13.91 -1.77 -11.48
C ARG A 91 14.53 -3.16 -11.46
N ASP A 92 15.04 -3.55 -10.30
CA ASP A 92 15.55 -4.89 -10.06
C ASP A 92 14.52 -5.71 -9.27
N PRO A 93 13.81 -6.66 -9.90
CA PRO A 93 12.83 -7.49 -9.22
C PRO A 93 13.43 -8.33 -8.09
N SER A 94 14.73 -8.61 -8.10
CA SER A 94 15.42 -9.41 -7.07
C SER A 94 15.90 -8.57 -5.87
N SER A 95 15.95 -7.25 -5.99
CA SER A 95 16.32 -6.36 -4.89
C SER A 95 15.23 -6.29 -3.81
N GLU A 96 15.60 -5.88 -2.60
CA GLU A 96 14.67 -5.77 -1.47
C GLU A 96 14.04 -4.37 -1.31
N VAL A 97 14.24 -3.48 -2.29
CA VAL A 97 13.75 -2.10 -2.22
C VAL A 97 12.23 -2.07 -2.13
N GLN A 98 11.72 -1.29 -1.17
CA GLN A 98 10.29 -1.18 -0.87
C GLN A 98 9.71 0.14 -1.40
N LEU A 99 8.43 0.13 -1.75
CA LEU A 99 7.69 1.30 -2.21
C LEU A 99 6.86 1.91 -1.07
N HIS A 100 7.55 2.41 -0.04
CA HIS A 100 6.94 3.05 1.15
C HIS A 100 7.03 4.57 1.06
N LEU A 101 6.21 5.28 1.85
CA LEU A 101 6.44 6.70 2.09
C LEU A 101 7.78 6.90 2.82
N PRO A 102 8.57 7.92 2.44
CA PRO A 102 9.79 8.29 3.15
C PRO A 102 9.47 8.72 4.59
N GLN A 103 9.95 7.95 5.57
CA GLN A 103 9.67 8.20 6.99
C GLN A 103 10.22 9.55 7.50
N SER A 104 11.28 10.07 6.87
CA SER A 104 11.85 11.39 7.17
C SER A 104 10.95 12.55 6.75
N SER A 105 10.05 12.32 5.80
CA SER A 105 9.29 13.37 5.10
C SER A 105 7.80 13.31 5.39
N PHE A 106 7.32 12.18 5.92
CA PHE A 106 5.90 11.93 6.18
C PHE A 106 5.65 11.33 7.56
N SER A 107 4.50 11.66 8.14
CA SER A 107 3.98 11.08 9.38
C SER A 107 2.56 10.57 9.15
N ILE A 108 2.31 9.31 9.55
CA ILE A 108 1.00 8.69 9.55
C ILE A 108 0.53 8.61 10.99
N ARG A 109 -0.69 9.08 11.27
CA ARG A 109 -1.30 9.04 12.61
C ARG A 109 -2.72 8.52 12.52
N LYS A 110 -3.20 7.86 13.56
CA LYS A 110 -4.64 7.53 13.67
C LYS A 110 -5.44 8.81 13.76
N ASN A 111 -6.61 8.85 13.11
CA ASN A 111 -7.52 9.97 13.24
C ASN A 111 -8.14 9.98 14.65
N PRO A 112 -7.90 11.01 15.49
CA PRO A 112 -8.43 11.05 16.86
C PRO A 112 -9.96 11.18 16.90
N ARG A 113 -10.60 11.62 15.79
CA ARG A 113 -12.07 11.67 15.67
C ARG A 113 -12.70 10.31 15.31
N GLY A 114 -11.88 9.26 15.21
CA GLY A 114 -12.29 7.96 14.69
C GLY A 114 -12.35 7.96 13.16
N GLY A 115 -12.27 6.76 12.57
CA GLY A 115 -12.32 6.56 11.13
C GLY A 115 -11.03 6.98 10.41
N GLY A 116 -10.23 5.99 10.03
CA GLY A 116 -9.08 6.16 9.14
C GLY A 116 -7.83 6.78 9.76
N PHE A 117 -6.96 7.27 8.89
CA PHE A 117 -5.62 7.75 9.21
C PHE A 117 -5.40 9.15 8.64
N LEU A 118 -4.58 9.94 9.32
CA LEU A 118 -4.12 11.26 8.90
C LEU A 118 -2.69 11.13 8.39
N LEU A 119 -2.47 11.59 7.15
CA LEU A 119 -1.15 11.70 6.54
C LEU A 119 -0.73 13.17 6.53
N SER A 120 0.44 13.47 7.07
CA SER A 120 1.06 14.79 6.99
C SER A 120 2.48 14.68 6.45
N GLY A 121 2.94 15.72 5.73
CA GLY A 121 4.27 15.75 5.15
C GLY A 121 4.28 16.16 3.69
N ARG A 122 5.48 16.26 3.13
CA ARG A 122 5.72 16.54 1.71
C ARG A 122 7.02 15.91 1.29
N ALA A 123 7.05 15.33 0.10
CA ALA A 123 8.25 14.72 -0.45
C ALA A 123 9.37 15.75 -0.61
N ALA A 124 10.54 15.44 -0.06
CA ALA A 124 11.77 16.17 -0.30
C ALA A 124 12.34 15.81 -1.68
N LYS A 125 13.24 16.67 -2.20
CA LYS A 125 13.92 16.40 -3.48
C LYS A 125 14.66 15.05 -3.46
N MET A 126 15.29 14.70 -2.35
CA MET A 126 16.02 13.43 -2.21
C MET A 126 15.10 12.21 -2.26
N ASP A 127 13.85 12.32 -1.80
CA ASP A 127 12.86 11.24 -1.91
C ASP A 127 12.56 10.93 -3.38
N ILE A 128 12.38 11.98 -4.18
CA ILE A 128 12.11 11.86 -5.63
C ILE A 128 13.32 11.26 -6.35
N VAL A 129 14.53 11.70 -6.00
CA VAL A 129 15.78 11.13 -6.54
C VAL A 129 15.90 9.65 -6.19
N TYR A 130 15.60 9.26 -4.96
CA TYR A 130 15.59 7.87 -4.53
C TYR A 130 14.57 7.02 -5.31
N MET A 131 13.36 7.54 -5.51
CA MET A 131 12.32 6.87 -6.31
C MET A 131 12.79 6.67 -7.76
N ALA A 132 13.33 7.70 -8.41
CA ALA A 132 13.81 7.62 -9.78
C ALA A 132 14.96 6.61 -9.97
N ALA A 133 15.82 6.48 -8.94
CA ALA A 133 16.95 5.55 -8.95
C ALA A 133 16.52 4.08 -8.82
N ASN A 134 15.46 3.78 -8.05
CA ASN A 134 15.08 2.40 -7.71
C ASN A 134 13.84 1.89 -8.47
N PHE A 135 13.03 2.79 -9.03
CA PHE A 135 11.78 2.46 -9.70
C PHE A 135 11.76 2.98 -11.14
N GLN A 136 10.97 2.31 -11.98
CA GLN A 136 10.66 2.70 -13.34
C GLN A 136 9.15 2.67 -13.57
N CYS A 137 8.70 3.34 -14.63
CA CYS A 137 7.27 3.45 -14.91
C CYS A 137 6.76 2.33 -15.81
N ARG A 138 5.61 1.76 -15.42
CA ARG A 138 4.71 0.99 -16.28
C ARG A 138 3.48 1.84 -16.56
N CYS A 139 3.43 2.42 -17.75
CA CYS A 139 2.38 3.37 -18.12
C CYS A 139 1.00 2.72 -18.21
N TYR A 140 -0.03 3.50 -17.87
CA TYR A 140 -1.40 3.10 -18.08
C TYR A 140 -1.75 3.08 -19.58
N PRO A 141 -2.80 2.35 -19.98
CA PRO A 141 -3.30 2.40 -21.35
C PRO A 141 -3.53 3.85 -21.81
N GLY A 142 -3.05 4.16 -23.02
CA GLY A 142 -3.10 5.52 -23.58
C GLY A 142 -1.87 6.39 -23.28
N TRP A 143 -0.89 5.90 -22.51
CA TRP A 143 0.33 6.63 -22.18
C TRP A 143 1.59 5.84 -22.52
N LYS A 144 2.67 6.55 -22.84
CA LYS A 144 3.98 5.99 -23.21
C LYS A 144 5.13 6.93 -22.80
N GLY A 145 6.36 6.45 -23.00
CA GLY A 145 7.58 7.13 -22.57
C GLY A 145 8.09 6.58 -21.23
N THR A 146 9.31 6.96 -20.87
CA THR A 146 9.96 6.46 -19.64
C THR A 146 9.31 6.98 -18.36
N ASP A 147 8.62 8.11 -18.43
CA ASP A 147 7.91 8.82 -17.34
C ASP A 147 6.39 8.92 -17.60
N CYS A 148 5.88 8.23 -18.62
CA CYS A 148 4.48 8.26 -19.03
C CYS A 148 3.94 9.66 -19.38
N SER A 149 4.80 10.59 -19.80
CA SER A 149 4.40 11.96 -20.17
C SER A 149 3.70 12.08 -21.53
N GLN A 150 3.82 11.06 -22.39
CA GLN A 150 3.33 11.14 -23.77
C GLN A 150 2.04 10.34 -23.94
N ARG A 151 1.04 10.92 -24.60
CA ARG A 151 -0.14 10.16 -25.01
C ARG A 151 0.19 9.27 -26.21
N THR A 152 -0.32 8.04 -26.17
CA THR A 152 -0.35 7.15 -27.32
C THR A 152 -1.43 7.67 -28.26
N ARG A 153 -1.07 8.09 -29.48
CA ARG A 153 -2.05 8.41 -30.51
C ARG A 153 -2.75 7.10 -30.89
N LEU A 154 -4.08 7.10 -30.81
CA LEU A 154 -4.93 6.03 -31.34
C LEU A 154 -4.79 5.97 -32.86
#